data_AF-A0A0R3T629-F1
#
_entry.id   AF-A0A0R3T629-F1
#
_cell.length_a   1.000
_cell.length_b   1.000
_cell.length_c   1.000
_cell.angle_alpha   90.00
_cell.angle_beta   90.00
_cell.angle_gamma   90.00
#
_symmetry.space_group_name_H-M   'P 1'
#
loop_
_entity.id
_entity.type
_entity.pdbx_description
1 polymer ?
#
loop_
_entity_poly.entity_id
_entity_poly.type
_entity_poly.pdbx_seq_one_letter_code
_entity_poly.pdbx_strand_id
1 'polypeptide(L)' 'INECERNNGGCQHRCINVEGSYSCDCNPGWQLGNDGRTCYSRFHCILVNSKRNGNIPQSHG' A
#
# COMPACT_ATOMS: atom_id res chain seq x y z
N ILE A 1 -0.19 -19.72 10.82
CA ILE A 1 0.24 -18.54 11.59
C ILE A 1 -0.52 -17.34 11.01
N ASN A 2 -0.83 -16.33 11.83
CA ASN A 2 -1.47 -15.10 11.36
C ASN A 2 -0.54 -13.92 11.65
N GLU A 3 0.23 -13.52 10.64
CA GLU A 3 1.22 -12.45 10.73
C GLU A 3 0.56 -11.10 11.01
N CYS A 4 -0.72 -10.94 10.65
CA CYS A 4 -1.48 -9.73 10.93
C CYS A 4 -1.81 -9.53 12.40
N GLU A 5 -1.85 -10.60 13.21
CA GLU A 5 -2.10 -10.47 14.66
C GLU A 5 -0.92 -9.82 15.38
N ARG A 6 0.28 -9.83 14.77
CA ARG A 6 1.46 -9.20 15.32
C ARG A 6 1.68 -7.83 14.65
N ASN A 7 1.37 -6.76 15.38
CA ASN A 7 1.58 -5.39 14.93
C ASN A 7 0.99 -5.10 13.53
N ASN A 8 -0.18 -5.69 13.22
CA ASN A 8 -0.83 -5.55 11.90
C ASN A 8 0.08 -5.96 10.72
N GLY A 9 0.99 -6.93 10.91
CA GLY A 9 2.00 -7.27 9.89
C GLY A 9 2.97 -6.13 9.55
N GLY A 10 2.96 -5.03 10.31
CA GLY A 10 3.65 -3.78 9.97
C GLY A 10 2.97 -2.95 8.88
N CYS A 11 1.72 -3.28 8.50
CA CYS A 11 0.95 -2.52 7.52
C CYS A 11 0.45 -1.20 8.10
N GLN A 12 0.49 -0.13 7.31
CA GLN A 12 -0.03 1.18 7.72
C GLN A 12 -1.55 1.18 7.89
N HIS A 13 -2.27 0.49 7.00
CA HIS A 13 -3.74 0.44 7.04
C HIS A 13 -4.21 -1.00 7.32
N ARG A 14 -4.51 -1.78 6.29
CA ARG A 14 -5.10 -3.11 6.43
C ARG A 14 -4.04 -4.17 6.20
N CYS A 15 -4.00 -5.18 7.08
CA CYS A 15 -3.25 -6.41 6.85
C CYS A 15 -4.21 -7.51 6.41
N ILE A 16 -3.81 -8.26 5.38
CA ILE A 16 -4.52 -9.40 4.84
C ILE A 16 -3.65 -10.62 5.08
N ASN A 17 -4.11 -11.51 5.95
CA ASN A 17 -3.42 -12.75 6.22
C ASN A 17 -3.60 -13.71 5.04
N VAL A 18 -2.51 -14.30 4.56
CA VAL A 18 -2.52 -15.27 3.45
C VAL A 18 -1.92 -16.57 3.97
N GLU A 19 -2.34 -17.72 3.47
CA GLU A 19 -1.72 -18.97 3.89
C GLU A 19 -0.22 -18.97 3.53
N GLY A 20 0.64 -18.99 4.56
CA GLY A 20 2.09 -18.92 4.42
C GLY A 20 2.69 -17.51 4.21
N SER A 21 1.89 -16.43 4.27
CA SER A 21 2.38 -15.05 4.15
C SER A 21 1.36 -14.00 4.62
N TYR A 22 1.62 -12.72 4.33
CA TYR A 22 0.64 -11.65 4.47
C TYR A 22 0.87 -10.58 3.41
N SER A 23 -0.16 -9.76 3.18
CA SER A 23 -0.10 -8.60 2.31
C SER A 23 -0.74 -7.40 2.98
N CYS A 24 -0.25 -6.19 2.66
CA CYS A 24 -0.84 -4.95 3.13
C CYS A 24 -1.74 -4.35 2.05
N ASP A 25 -2.85 -3.77 2.48
CA ASP A 25 -3.80 -3.08 1.61
C ASP A 25 -4.12 -1.68 2.16
N CYS A 26 -4.43 -0.76 1.25
CA CYS A 26 -4.66 0.64 1.57
C CYS A 26 -6.13 1.02 1.44
N ASN A 27 -6.58 1.95 2.29
CA ASN A 27 -7.92 2.51 2.21
C ASN A 27 -8.20 3.15 0.84
N PRO A 28 -9.48 3.23 0.41
CA PRO A 28 -9.85 3.90 -0.83
C PRO A 28 -9.26 5.32 -0.92
N GLY A 29 -8.66 5.66 -2.06
CA GLY A 29 -7.98 6.94 -2.26
C GLY A 29 -6.51 6.98 -1.86
N TRP A 30 -5.95 5.86 -1.41
CA TRP A 30 -4.54 5.68 -1.05
C TRP A 30 -3.88 4.62 -1.92
N GLN A 31 -2.56 4.65 -2.02
CA GLN A 31 -1.75 3.73 -2.80
C GLN A 31 -0.66 3.11 -1.94
N LEU A 32 -0.46 1.80 -2.07
CA LEU A 32 0.58 1.07 -1.36
C LEU A 32 1.96 1.46 -1.89
N GLY A 33 2.87 1.74 -0.96
CA GLY A 33 4.26 2.06 -1.24
C GLY A 33 5.06 0.85 -1.72
N ASN A 34 6.24 1.12 -2.27
CA ASN A 34 7.17 0.08 -2.74
C ASN A 34 7.76 -0.76 -1.61
N ASP A 35 7.67 -0.28 -0.37
CA ASP A 35 8.00 -1.05 0.83
C ASP A 35 6.93 -2.12 1.16
N GLY A 36 5.81 -2.12 0.44
CA GLY A 36 4.70 -3.04 0.60
C GLY A 36 3.92 -2.86 1.90
N ARG A 37 4.11 -1.74 2.60
CA ARG A 37 3.56 -1.52 3.95
C ARG A 37 2.99 -0.11 4.16
N THR A 38 3.66 0.90 3.63
CA THR A 38 3.25 2.31 3.77
C THR A 38 2.15 2.64 2.76
N CYS A 39 1.21 3.50 3.13
CA CYS A 39 0.16 3.98 2.23
C CYS A 39 0.31 5.49 2.02
N TYR A 40 0.41 5.90 0.75
CA TYR A 40 0.47 7.30 0.35
C TYR A 40 -0.87 7.76 -0.20
N SER A 41 -1.29 8.98 0.11
CA SER A 41 -2.44 9.58 -0.55
C SER A 41 -2.18 9.64 -2.06
N ARG A 42 -3.20 9.43 -2.90
CA ARG A 42 -3.06 9.57 -4.36
C ARG A 42 -2.59 10.97 -4.82
N PHE A 43 -2.65 11.96 -3.92
CA PHE A 43 -2.11 13.32 -4.13
C PHE A 43 -0.67 13.50 -3.62
N HIS A 44 -0.15 12.53 -2.85
CA HIS A 44 1.21 12.53 -2.33
C HIS A 44 2.25 12.47 -3.46
N CYS A 45 1.92 11.84 -4.60
CA CYS A 45 2.74 11.85 -5.81
C CYS A 45 2.93 13.23 -6.46
N ILE A 46 2.34 14.29 -5.91
CA ILE A 46 2.46 15.67 -6.40
C ILE A 46 3.37 16.52 -5.49
N LEU A 47 3.67 16.07 -4.26
CA LEU A 47 4.40 16.87 -3.26
C LEU A 47 5.82 16.37 -2.94
N VAL A 48 6.24 15.21 -3.46
CA VAL A 48 7.64 14.74 -3.37
C VAL A 48 8.32 14.79 -4.74
N ASN A 49 9.32 15.66 -4.85
CA ASN A 49 10.10 16.01 -6.04
C ASN A 49 10.93 14.85 -6.67
N SER A 50 10.36 13.72 -7.10
CA SER A 50 11.07 12.81 -8.02
C SER A 50 10.26 11.71 -8.71
N LYS A 51 10.32 11.76 -10.06
CA LYS A 51 10.34 10.66 -11.04
C LYS A 51 9.14 9.69 -11.09
N ARG A 52 8.07 10.12 -11.78
CA ARG A 52 7.17 9.17 -12.47
C ARG A 52 7.87 8.65 -13.72
N ASN A 53 8.46 7.45 -13.63
CA ASN A 53 8.66 6.59 -14.78
C ASN A 53 7.99 5.25 -14.49
N GLY A 54 6.67 5.26 -14.64
CA GLY A 54 5.82 4.11 -14.40
C GLY A 54 4.45 4.44 -14.96
N ASN A 55 4.08 3.78 -16.06
CA ASN A 55 2.73 3.78 -16.57
C ASN A 55 1.80 3.27 -15.47
N ILE A 56 1.14 4.19 -14.77
CA ILE A 56 0.05 3.86 -13.85
C ILE A 56 -1.20 3.78 -14.74
N PRO A 57 -1.78 2.60 -14.98
CA PRO A 57 -3.09 2.53 -15.62
C PRO A 57 -4.10 3.16 -14.66
N GLN A 58 -4.52 4.38 -14.97
CA GLN A 58 -5.65 5.01 -14.31
C GLN A 58 -6.92 4.28 -14.76
N SER A 59 -7.44 3.35 -13.96
CA SER A 59 -8.83 2.94 -14.06
C SER A 59 -9.68 4.07 -13.46
N HIS A 60 -10.11 4.98 -14.33
CA HIS A 60 -11.27 5.84 -14.05
C HIS A 60 -12.51 4.96 -14.18
N GLY A 61 -13.26 4.83 -13.09
CA GLY A 61 -14.68 4.53 -13.15
C GLY A 61 -15.45 5.84 -13.29
#